data_AF-A0A6P2ACI2-F1
#
_entry.id   AF-A0A6P2ACI2-F1
#
_cell.length_a   1.000
_cell.length_b   1.000
_cell.length_c   1.000
_cell.angle_alpha   90.00
_cell.angle_beta   90.00
_cell.angle_gamma   90.00
#
_symmetry.space_group_name_H-M   'P 1'
#
loop_
_entity.id
_entity.type
_entity.pdbx_description
1 polymer ?
#
loop_
_entity_poly.entity_id
_entity_poly.type
_entity_poly.pdbx_seq_one_letter_code
_entity_poly.pdbx_strand_id
1 'polypeptide(L)'
;MSLSFPLHTLANYLAGEFDNQQQAIAEPIWYVHLRLWLRPVPHLWSDSITLFAEQANIVNLEQPYRPRLLRLRESPQLQVEHYMFKDVRAFQGAGNNPSKLDTLTTEQVEFLPGCTLIVETSDHENFQALTQSSQPCCFTYQGSTYQVSLGFTVNSQELCTYDKGIDPNTKKAIWGAILGPYRFHKLKQFN
;
A
#
# COMPACT_ATOMS: atom_id res chain seq x y z
N MET A 1 -3.01 25.48 -1.82
CA MET A 1 -1.55 25.28 -1.79
C MET A 1 -1.23 24.22 -2.82
N SER A 2 -0.24 24.43 -3.68
CA SER A 2 0.24 23.37 -4.57
C SER A 2 0.96 22.30 -3.75
N LEU A 3 0.73 21.03 -4.06
CA LEU A 3 1.46 19.92 -3.46
C LEU A 3 2.94 20.00 -3.87
N SER A 4 3.84 19.50 -3.03
CA SER A 4 5.28 19.60 -3.29
C SER A 4 5.75 18.65 -4.40
N PHE A 5 6.91 18.98 -4.98
CA PHE A 5 7.53 18.13 -6.00
C PHE A 5 7.85 16.71 -5.48
N PRO A 6 8.47 16.52 -4.29
CA PRO A 6 8.69 15.18 -3.74
C PRO A 6 7.40 14.37 -3.55
N LEU A 7 6.30 15.01 -3.12
CA LEU A 7 5.01 14.36 -2.96
C LEU A 7 4.45 13.88 -4.30
N HIS A 8 4.54 14.71 -5.34
CA HIS A 8 4.14 14.34 -6.70
C HIS A 8 5.01 13.22 -7.28
N THR A 9 6.32 13.25 -7.08
CA THR A 9 7.23 12.20 -7.55
C THR A 9 6.94 10.87 -6.88
N LEU A 10 6.78 10.86 -5.54
CA LEU A 10 6.39 9.66 -4.80
C LEU A 10 5.07 9.08 -5.30
N ALA A 11 4.06 9.94 -5.48
CA ALA A 11 2.77 9.51 -6.00
C ALA A 11 2.85 8.93 -7.42
N ASN A 12 3.63 9.55 -8.30
CA ASN A 12 3.86 9.07 -9.67
C ASN A 12 4.57 7.70 -9.67
N TYR A 13 5.54 7.51 -8.78
CA TYR A 13 6.23 6.23 -8.66
C TYR A 13 5.32 5.12 -8.14
N LEU A 14 4.46 5.43 -7.18
CA LEU A 14 3.50 4.46 -6.64
C LEU A 14 2.31 4.21 -7.56
N ALA A 15 1.84 5.19 -8.34
CA ALA A 15 0.66 5.05 -9.19
C ALA A 15 0.91 4.08 -10.35
N GLY A 16 0.39 2.86 -10.25
CA GLY A 16 0.60 1.87 -11.29
C GLY A 16 0.08 0.48 -10.98
N GLU A 17 0.33 -0.39 -11.95
CA GLU A 17 0.15 -1.83 -11.86
C GLU A 17 1.52 -2.48 -11.85
N PHE A 18 1.72 -3.44 -10.93
CA PHE A 18 3.00 -4.07 -10.71
C PHE A 18 2.87 -5.58 -10.55
N ASP A 19 3.90 -6.34 -10.87
CA ASP A 19 4.02 -7.74 -10.45
C ASP A 19 5.41 -8.08 -9.94
N ASN A 20 5.53 -9.17 -9.20
CA ASN A 20 6.80 -9.71 -8.72
C ASN A 20 7.20 -10.97 -9.51
N GLN A 21 6.84 -11.08 -10.79
CA GLN A 21 6.99 -12.31 -11.57
C GLN A 21 8.42 -12.85 -11.52
N GLN A 22 9.41 -11.98 -11.73
CA GLN A 22 10.83 -12.38 -11.73
C GLN A 22 11.26 -12.99 -10.39
N GLN A 23 10.86 -12.38 -9.28
CA GLN A 23 11.12 -12.88 -7.93
C GLN A 23 10.43 -14.23 -7.70
N ALA A 24 9.15 -14.35 -8.06
CA ALA A 24 8.40 -15.59 -7.87
C ALA A 24 8.95 -16.76 -8.70
N ILE A 25 9.50 -16.49 -9.88
CA ILE A 25 10.18 -17.52 -10.70
C ILE A 25 11.52 -17.93 -10.08
N ALA A 26 12.30 -16.97 -9.57
CA ALA A 26 13.60 -17.24 -8.98
C ALA A 26 13.50 -17.96 -7.62
N GLU A 27 12.47 -17.64 -6.83
CA GLU A 27 12.32 -18.08 -5.44
C GLU A 27 10.89 -18.63 -5.15
N PRO A 28 10.40 -19.63 -5.92
CA PRO A 28 8.98 -20.02 -5.95
C PRO A 28 8.46 -20.68 -4.67
N ILE A 29 9.36 -21.20 -3.83
CA ILE A 29 9.01 -21.75 -2.51
C ILE A 29 8.60 -20.62 -1.54
N TRP A 30 9.17 -19.44 -1.73
CA TRP A 30 9.10 -18.34 -0.77
C TRP A 30 8.19 -17.20 -1.21
N TYR A 31 8.09 -16.97 -2.51
CA TYR A 31 7.36 -15.86 -3.08
C TYR A 31 6.30 -16.35 -4.05
N VAL A 32 5.05 -16.13 -3.69
CA VAL A 32 3.94 -16.27 -4.63
C VAL A 32 3.99 -15.14 -5.67
N HIS A 33 3.55 -15.44 -6.88
CA HIS A 33 3.41 -14.44 -7.94
C HIS A 33 2.15 -13.61 -7.70
N LEU A 34 2.34 -12.33 -7.39
CA LEU A 34 1.32 -11.35 -7.08
C LEU A 34 1.26 -10.25 -8.13
N ARG A 35 0.03 -9.79 -8.36
CA ARG A 35 -0.29 -8.53 -9.03
C ARG A 35 -0.66 -7.51 -7.95
N LEU A 36 -0.17 -6.28 -8.07
CA LEU A 36 -0.46 -5.16 -7.17
C LEU A 36 -0.95 -3.96 -8.01
N TRP A 37 -2.04 -3.35 -7.59
CA TRP A 37 -2.57 -2.13 -8.17
C TRP A 37 -2.55 -1.01 -7.13
N LEU A 38 -2.05 0.14 -7.54
CA LEU A 38 -2.03 1.40 -6.79
C LEU A 38 -2.68 2.48 -7.64
N ARG A 39 -4.00 2.64 -7.52
CA ARG A 39 -4.81 3.50 -8.38
C ARG A 39 -5.08 4.87 -7.77
N PRO A 40 -4.86 5.98 -8.50
CA PRO A 40 -5.26 7.31 -8.03
C PRO A 40 -6.75 7.41 -7.71
N VAL A 41 -7.08 8.11 -6.62
CA VAL A 41 -8.45 8.48 -6.20
C VAL A 41 -8.51 9.99 -5.95
N PRO A 42 -8.61 10.82 -7.00
CA PRO A 42 -8.35 12.26 -6.90
C PRO A 42 -9.42 13.05 -6.15
N HIS A 43 -10.64 12.53 -6.02
CA HIS A 43 -11.79 13.27 -5.46
C HIS A 43 -11.93 13.21 -3.94
N LEU A 44 -11.13 12.39 -3.25
CA LEU A 44 -11.40 12.05 -1.85
C LEU A 44 -10.94 13.13 -0.84
N TRP A 45 -9.74 13.70 -1.06
CA TRP A 45 -9.20 14.79 -0.25
C TRP A 45 -8.46 15.79 -1.13
N SER A 46 -8.73 17.08 -0.97
CA SER A 46 -8.17 18.15 -1.83
C SER A 46 -6.75 18.59 -1.44
N ASP A 47 -6.28 18.22 -0.26
CA ASP A 47 -5.00 18.65 0.34
C ASP A 47 -3.90 17.57 0.26
N SER A 48 -4.13 16.48 -0.48
CA SER A 48 -3.26 15.31 -0.51
C SER A 48 -3.44 14.51 -1.80
N ILE A 49 -2.60 13.50 -2.02
CA ILE A 49 -2.79 12.52 -3.10
C ILE A 49 -3.25 11.22 -2.49
N THR A 50 -4.23 10.56 -3.09
CA THR A 50 -4.76 9.30 -2.58
C THR A 50 -4.60 8.20 -3.60
N LEU A 51 -4.12 7.04 -3.14
CA LEU A 51 -4.03 5.82 -3.92
C LEU A 51 -4.85 4.71 -3.27
N PHE A 52 -5.66 4.03 -4.05
CA PHE A 52 -6.26 2.74 -3.72
C PHE A 52 -5.23 1.65 -3.97
N ALA A 53 -4.91 0.88 -2.93
CA ALA A 53 -4.02 -0.28 -2.99
C ALA A 53 -4.81 -1.57 -2.91
N GLU A 54 -4.55 -2.50 -3.82
CA GLU A 54 -5.13 -3.84 -3.79
C GLU A 54 -4.20 -4.82 -4.49
N GLN A 55 -4.18 -6.08 -4.04
CA GLN A 55 -3.32 -7.10 -4.61
C GLN A 55 -4.08 -8.40 -4.84
N ALA A 56 -3.62 -9.21 -5.79
CA ALA A 56 -4.16 -10.53 -6.06
C ALA A 56 -3.02 -11.51 -6.36
N ASN A 57 -3.28 -12.81 -6.16
CA ASN A 57 -2.43 -13.83 -6.74
C ASN A 57 -2.74 -13.92 -8.24
N ILE A 58 -1.72 -14.05 -9.09
CA ILE A 58 -1.91 -14.14 -10.54
C ILE A 58 -2.84 -15.29 -10.96
N VAL A 59 -2.91 -16.38 -10.18
CA VAL A 59 -3.81 -17.51 -10.50
C VAL A 59 -5.28 -17.23 -10.17
N ASN A 60 -5.57 -16.13 -9.47
CA ASN A 60 -6.92 -15.78 -9.02
C ASN A 60 -7.11 -14.26 -8.98
N LEU A 61 -6.94 -13.60 -10.13
CA LEU A 61 -7.08 -12.14 -10.27
C LEU A 61 -8.49 -11.62 -9.98
N GLU A 62 -9.50 -12.49 -10.06
CA GLU A 62 -10.90 -12.17 -9.76
C GLU A 62 -11.21 -12.13 -8.26
N GLN A 63 -10.28 -12.58 -7.40
CA GLN A 63 -10.40 -12.50 -5.95
C GLN A 63 -9.22 -11.73 -5.33
N PRO A 64 -9.07 -10.44 -5.70
CA PRO A 64 -8.08 -9.60 -5.06
C PRO A 64 -8.42 -9.42 -3.59
N TYR A 65 -7.42 -9.10 -2.78
CA TYR A 65 -7.52 -9.06 -1.34
C TYR A 65 -6.78 -7.86 -0.75
N ARG A 66 -7.11 -7.57 0.51
CA ARG A 66 -6.53 -6.49 1.31
C ARG A 66 -6.60 -5.10 0.65
N PRO A 67 -7.79 -4.64 0.19
CA PRO A 67 -7.91 -3.26 -0.27
C PRO A 67 -7.60 -2.28 0.87
N ARG A 68 -6.82 -1.24 0.57
CA ARG A 68 -6.45 -0.14 1.48
C ARG A 68 -6.46 1.16 0.71
N LEU A 69 -6.68 2.27 1.41
CA LEU A 69 -6.29 3.58 0.88
C LEU A 69 -4.98 4.01 1.50
N LEU A 70 -4.12 4.55 0.66
CA LEU A 70 -2.90 5.24 1.01
C LEU A 70 -3.13 6.72 0.72
N ARG A 71 -3.10 7.56 1.76
CA ARG A 71 -3.15 9.02 1.61
C ARG A 71 -1.74 9.57 1.80
N LEU A 72 -1.18 10.11 0.73
CA LEU A 72 0.14 10.69 0.66
C LEU A 72 0.02 12.18 0.90
N ARG A 73 0.74 12.69 1.89
CA ARG A 73 0.71 14.11 2.26
C ARG A 73 2.03 14.53 2.86
N GLU A 74 2.19 15.84 3.05
CA GLU A 74 3.37 16.43 3.65
C GLU A 74 2.97 17.36 4.79
N SER A 75 3.26 16.98 6.04
CA SER A 75 3.03 17.83 7.23
C SER A 75 3.58 17.20 8.52
N PRO A 76 4.74 17.63 9.08
CA PRO A 76 5.74 18.56 8.54
C PRO A 76 6.67 17.92 7.50
N GLN A 77 6.59 16.61 7.30
CA GLN A 77 7.39 15.82 6.38
C GLN A 77 6.49 14.89 5.57
N LEU A 78 7.02 14.24 4.52
CA LEU A 78 6.27 13.27 3.73
C LEU A 78 5.83 12.09 4.60
N GLN A 79 4.56 11.73 4.44
CA GLN A 79 3.98 10.60 5.15
C GLN A 79 2.94 9.88 4.29
N VAL A 80 2.75 8.59 4.58
CA VAL A 80 1.68 7.77 4.02
C VAL A 80 0.77 7.34 5.16
N GLU A 81 -0.44 7.89 5.17
CA GLU A 81 -1.51 7.49 6.06
C GLU A 81 -2.27 6.31 5.46
N HIS A 82 -2.57 5.30 6.28
CA HIS A 82 -3.35 4.15 5.85
C HIS A 82 -4.79 4.28 6.33
N TYR A 83 -5.74 3.96 5.45
CA TYR A 83 -7.15 3.84 5.80
C TYR A 83 -7.69 2.46 5.41
N MET A 84 -8.59 1.95 6.24
CA MET A 84 -9.37 0.76 5.94
C MET A 84 -10.78 1.11 5.48
N PHE A 85 -11.37 0.24 4.67
CA PHE A 85 -12.77 0.36 4.27
C PHE A 85 -13.69 -0.18 5.35
N LYS A 86 -14.79 0.53 5.62
CA LYS A 86 -15.87 0.05 6.51
C LYS A 86 -16.58 -1.15 5.90
N ASP A 87 -16.80 -1.13 4.59
CA ASP A 87 -17.21 -2.29 3.80
C ASP A 87 -16.18 -2.60 2.71
N VAL A 88 -15.31 -3.56 3.01
CA VAL A 88 -14.28 -4.04 2.07
C VAL A 88 -14.89 -4.59 0.78
N ARG A 89 -16.06 -5.24 0.84
CA ARG A 89 -16.66 -5.89 -0.32
C ARG A 89 -17.14 -4.90 -1.38
N ALA A 90 -17.53 -3.69 -0.96
CA ALA A 90 -17.94 -2.62 -1.86
C ALA A 90 -16.81 -2.24 -2.83
N PHE A 91 -15.56 -2.24 -2.36
CA PHE A 91 -14.39 -1.76 -3.12
C PHE A 91 -13.44 -2.87 -3.57
N GLN A 92 -13.62 -4.10 -3.11
CA GLN A 92 -12.84 -5.25 -3.58
C GLN A 92 -12.97 -5.40 -5.11
N GLY A 93 -11.87 -5.60 -5.80
CA GLY A 93 -11.82 -5.65 -7.27
C GLY A 93 -11.67 -4.28 -7.94
N ALA A 94 -11.66 -3.18 -7.19
CA ALA A 94 -11.44 -1.85 -7.76
C ALA A 94 -10.03 -1.70 -8.39
N GLY A 95 -9.08 -2.56 -8.01
CA GLY A 95 -7.77 -2.67 -8.63
C GLY A 95 -7.84 -3.01 -10.12
N ASN A 96 -8.85 -3.76 -10.56
CA ASN A 96 -9.09 -4.05 -11.99
C ASN A 96 -10.32 -3.31 -12.55
N ASN A 97 -11.24 -2.89 -11.69
CA ASN A 97 -12.46 -2.17 -12.07
C ASN A 97 -12.51 -0.78 -11.38
N PRO A 98 -11.80 0.23 -11.92
CA PRO A 98 -11.64 1.52 -11.25
C PRO A 98 -12.95 2.29 -11.02
N SER A 99 -14.00 2.04 -11.80
CA SER A 99 -15.28 2.75 -11.62
C SER A 99 -15.96 2.47 -10.28
N LYS A 100 -15.55 1.40 -9.56
CA LYS A 100 -16.00 1.16 -8.18
C LYS A 100 -15.50 2.24 -7.20
N LEU A 101 -14.46 3.00 -7.57
CA LEU A 101 -13.91 4.08 -6.75
C LEU A 101 -14.65 5.41 -6.94
N ASP A 102 -15.44 5.55 -8.01
CA ASP A 102 -16.15 6.81 -8.33
C ASP A 102 -17.14 7.22 -7.24
N THR A 103 -17.71 6.24 -6.53
CA THR A 103 -18.65 6.47 -5.44
C THR A 103 -17.99 6.51 -4.06
N LEU A 104 -16.66 6.38 -3.99
CA LEU A 104 -15.94 6.35 -2.71
C LEU A 104 -15.99 7.71 -2.02
N THR A 105 -16.42 7.72 -0.77
CA THR A 105 -16.44 8.91 0.09
C THR A 105 -15.62 8.73 1.36
N THR A 106 -15.28 9.83 2.04
CA THR A 106 -14.47 9.80 3.26
C THR A 106 -15.20 9.11 4.42
N GLU A 107 -16.53 9.11 4.41
CA GLU A 107 -17.36 8.44 5.41
C GLU A 107 -17.30 6.91 5.31
N GLN A 108 -16.82 6.36 4.20
CA GLN A 108 -16.74 4.91 3.96
C GLN A 108 -15.39 4.31 4.39
N VAL A 109 -14.48 5.13 4.89
CA VAL A 109 -13.15 4.71 5.32
C VAL A 109 -12.86 5.12 6.77
N GLU A 110 -11.89 4.44 7.37
CA GLU A 110 -11.45 4.65 8.75
C GLU A 110 -9.93 4.79 8.76
N PHE A 111 -9.44 5.86 9.39
CA PHE A 111 -8.01 6.15 9.51
C PHE A 111 -7.35 5.19 10.51
N LEU A 112 -6.17 4.67 10.15
CA LEU A 112 -5.35 3.81 10.99
C LEU A 112 -4.09 4.55 11.48
N PRO A 113 -4.17 5.31 12.59
CA PRO A 113 -3.07 6.18 13.03
C PRO A 113 -1.78 5.42 13.36
N GLY A 114 -1.88 4.22 13.93
CA GLY A 114 -0.72 3.37 14.22
C GLY A 114 0.00 2.84 12.98
N CYS A 115 -0.59 3.02 11.79
CA CYS A 115 -0.11 2.52 10.51
C CYS A 115 0.45 3.62 9.61
N THR A 116 0.62 4.83 10.11
CA THR A 116 1.26 5.91 9.33
C THR A 116 2.74 5.62 9.14
N LEU A 117 3.20 5.76 7.89
CA LEU A 117 4.60 5.68 7.53
C LEU A 117 5.16 7.08 7.33
N ILE A 118 6.40 7.30 7.78
CA ILE A 118 7.20 8.47 7.41
C ILE A 118 8.03 8.11 6.20
N VAL A 119 8.11 9.03 5.24
CA VAL A 119 8.86 8.83 4.01
C VAL A 119 10.12 9.69 4.04
N GLU A 120 11.25 9.01 3.94
CA GLU A 120 12.57 9.61 3.80
C GLU A 120 13.03 9.46 2.34
N THR A 121 13.84 10.41 1.87
CA THR A 121 14.48 10.36 0.55
C THR A 121 15.90 10.90 0.66
N SER A 122 16.86 10.18 0.06
CA SER A 122 18.28 10.57 0.07
C SER A 122 18.66 11.43 -1.14
N ASP A 123 17.93 11.31 -2.25
CA ASP A 123 18.32 11.84 -3.56
C ASP A 123 17.13 12.31 -4.43
N HIS A 124 15.92 12.37 -3.88
CA HIS A 124 14.65 12.65 -4.60
C HIS A 124 14.25 11.62 -5.67
N GLU A 125 15.03 10.56 -5.87
CA GLU A 125 14.77 9.48 -6.83
C GLU A 125 14.40 8.16 -6.15
N ASN A 126 14.82 8.00 -4.89
CA ASN A 126 14.53 6.85 -4.07
C ASN A 126 13.81 7.29 -2.79
N PHE A 127 12.68 6.65 -2.52
CA PHE A 127 11.89 6.89 -1.33
C PHE A 127 11.88 5.64 -0.46
N GLN A 128 12.01 5.84 0.84
CA GLN A 128 11.88 4.79 1.85
C GLN A 128 10.80 5.20 2.86
N ALA A 129 9.78 4.35 3.01
CA ALA A 129 8.67 4.57 3.93
C ALA A 129 8.73 3.55 5.07
N LEU A 130 8.81 4.05 6.31
CA LEU A 130 8.98 3.25 7.52
C LEU A 130 8.00 3.68 8.60
N THR A 131 7.56 2.75 9.45
CA THR A 131 6.81 3.08 10.66
C THR A 131 7.74 3.77 11.67
N GLN A 132 7.38 4.96 12.13
CA GLN A 132 8.07 5.66 13.23
C GLN A 132 7.27 5.66 14.55
N SER A 133 6.06 5.10 14.54
CA SER A 133 5.21 5.01 15.74
C SER A 133 5.81 4.07 16.78
N SER A 134 5.84 4.50 18.04
CA SER A 134 6.13 3.63 19.19
C SER A 134 4.99 2.63 19.47
N GLN A 135 3.80 2.89 18.93
CA GLN A 135 2.65 1.99 18.98
C GLN A 135 2.63 1.10 17.73
N PRO A 136 2.41 -0.22 17.89
CA PRO A 136 2.24 -1.12 16.76
C PRO A 136 1.08 -0.70 15.86
N CYS A 137 1.22 -0.91 14.54
CA CYS A 137 0.09 -0.80 13.61
C CYS A 137 -0.89 -1.94 13.88
N CYS A 138 -1.99 -1.60 14.57
CA CYS A 138 -3.06 -2.53 14.94
C CYS A 138 -4.41 -2.03 14.42
N PHE A 139 -5.26 -2.95 13.97
CA PHE A 139 -6.64 -2.66 13.58
C PHE A 139 -7.53 -3.88 13.78
N THR A 140 -8.83 -3.64 13.98
CA THR A 140 -9.84 -4.71 14.12
C THR A 140 -10.60 -4.86 12.82
N TYR A 141 -10.74 -6.09 12.33
CA TYR A 141 -11.52 -6.39 11.14
C TYR A 141 -12.28 -7.70 11.35
N GLN A 142 -13.60 -7.68 11.11
CA GLN A 142 -14.49 -8.84 11.30
C GLN A 142 -14.33 -9.53 12.67
N GLY A 143 -14.20 -8.74 13.74
CA GLY A 143 -14.07 -9.25 15.12
C GLY A 143 -12.69 -9.79 15.48
N SER A 144 -11.71 -9.74 14.57
CA SER A 144 -10.32 -10.15 14.84
C SER A 144 -9.40 -8.94 14.86
N THR A 145 -8.47 -8.90 15.82
CA THR A 145 -7.43 -7.87 15.90
C THR A 145 -6.19 -8.34 15.15
N TYR A 146 -5.70 -7.48 14.25
CA TYR A 146 -4.49 -7.70 13.49
C TYR A 146 -3.42 -6.73 13.94
N GLN A 147 -2.20 -7.22 14.12
CA GLN A 147 -1.00 -6.40 14.24
C GLN A 147 -0.16 -6.63 12.98
N VAL A 148 0.33 -5.55 12.37
CA VAL A 148 1.18 -5.63 11.18
C VAL A 148 2.40 -4.71 11.31
N SER A 149 3.42 -5.01 10.53
CA SER A 149 4.55 -4.12 10.24
C SER A 149 4.48 -3.79 8.76
N LEU A 150 4.50 -2.50 8.44
CA LEU A 150 4.36 -1.97 7.08
C LEU A 150 5.64 -1.22 6.71
N GLY A 151 5.90 -1.13 5.42
CA GLY A 151 7.00 -0.33 4.90
C GLY A 151 7.25 -0.63 3.44
N PHE A 152 7.86 0.32 2.74
CA PHE A 152 8.25 0.11 1.35
C PHE A 152 9.48 0.94 0.97
N THR A 153 10.15 0.53 -0.09
CA THR A 153 11.04 1.41 -0.85
C THR A 153 10.54 1.48 -2.28
N VAL A 154 10.67 2.64 -2.92
CA VAL A 154 10.19 2.84 -4.29
C VAL A 154 11.07 3.81 -5.05
N ASN A 155 11.27 3.50 -6.33
CA ASN A 155 11.83 4.40 -7.33
C ASN A 155 11.00 4.33 -8.61
N SER A 156 11.52 4.88 -9.71
CA SER A 156 10.80 4.92 -10.99
C SER A 156 10.48 3.54 -11.60
N GLN A 157 11.20 2.49 -11.21
CA GLN A 157 11.14 1.16 -11.83
C GLN A 157 10.62 0.07 -10.88
N GLU A 158 10.99 0.13 -9.61
CA GLU A 158 10.75 -0.94 -8.64
C GLU A 158 10.06 -0.43 -7.38
N LEU A 159 9.15 -1.24 -6.85
CA LEU A 159 8.52 -1.10 -5.55
C LEU A 159 8.81 -2.35 -4.71
N CYS A 160 9.53 -2.17 -3.60
CA CYS A 160 9.73 -3.23 -2.62
C CYS A 160 8.80 -3.02 -1.43
N THR A 161 7.98 -4.02 -1.07
CA THR A 161 7.10 -3.94 0.11
C THR A 161 7.54 -4.92 1.20
N TYR A 162 7.53 -4.44 2.45
CA TYR A 162 8.01 -5.16 3.64
C TYR A 162 6.85 -5.57 4.57
N ASP A 163 5.64 -5.55 4.05
CA ASP A 163 4.41 -5.84 4.78
C ASP A 163 4.40 -7.24 5.38
N LYS A 164 4.14 -7.32 6.69
CA LYS A 164 4.03 -8.59 7.41
C LYS A 164 3.03 -8.52 8.55
N GLY A 165 2.33 -9.64 8.75
CA GLY A 165 1.54 -9.86 9.97
C GLY A 165 2.45 -10.17 11.13
N ILE A 166 2.15 -9.60 12.29
CA ILE A 166 2.90 -9.81 13.53
C ILE A 166 1.99 -10.51 14.54
N ASP A 167 2.48 -11.60 15.12
CA ASP A 167 1.83 -12.19 16.28
C ASP A 167 1.97 -11.24 17.48
N PRO A 168 0.86 -10.79 18.10
CA PRO A 168 0.93 -9.79 19.16
C PRO A 168 1.58 -10.32 20.44
N ASN A 169 1.60 -11.63 20.67
CA ASN A 169 2.18 -12.26 21.85
C ASN A 169 3.68 -12.51 21.66
N THR A 170 4.06 -13.12 20.53
CA THR A 170 5.45 -13.54 20.27
C THR A 170 6.28 -12.49 19.53
N LYS A 171 5.64 -11.46 18.97
CA LYS A 171 6.23 -10.43 18.10
C LYS A 171 6.88 -10.96 16.82
N LYS A 172 6.65 -12.24 16.48
CA LYS A 172 7.18 -12.87 15.28
C LYS A 172 6.31 -12.58 14.07
N ALA A 173 6.94 -12.55 12.90
CA ALA A 173 6.22 -12.48 11.64
C ALA A 173 5.48 -13.79 11.38
N ILE A 174 4.19 -13.71 11.03
CA ILE A 174 3.32 -14.87 10.79
C ILE A 174 2.94 -15.06 9.32
N TRP A 175 2.97 -13.98 8.53
CA TRP A 175 2.75 -13.99 7.08
C TRP A 175 3.37 -12.74 6.45
N GLY A 176 3.50 -12.72 5.12
CA GLY A 176 4.00 -11.58 4.35
C GLY A 176 5.50 -11.67 4.08
N ALA A 177 6.19 -10.53 4.10
CA ALA A 177 7.63 -10.38 3.83
C ALA A 177 8.50 -10.93 4.98
N ILE A 178 8.50 -12.25 5.17
CA ILE A 178 9.24 -12.94 6.25
C ILE A 178 10.73 -13.06 5.92
N LEU A 179 11.06 -13.47 4.69
CA LEU A 179 12.44 -13.70 4.24
C LEU A 179 13.10 -12.46 3.60
N GLY A 180 12.28 -11.50 3.21
CA GLY A 180 12.70 -10.30 2.49
C GLY A 180 11.48 -9.66 1.83
N PRO A 181 11.63 -8.47 1.22
CA PRO A 181 10.51 -7.76 0.61
C PRO A 181 9.93 -8.53 -0.57
N TYR A 182 8.67 -8.25 -0.88
CA TYR A 182 8.15 -8.52 -2.22
C TYR A 182 8.71 -7.45 -3.17
N ARG A 183 9.36 -7.88 -4.24
CA ARG A 183 10.01 -7.00 -5.23
C ARG A 183 9.13 -6.90 -6.47
N PHE A 184 8.45 -5.78 -6.62
CA PHE A 184 7.50 -5.53 -7.69
C PHE A 184 8.09 -4.63 -8.78
N HIS A 185 7.96 -5.03 -10.04
CA HIS A 185 8.27 -4.22 -11.20
C HIS A 185 7.00 -3.58 -11.77
N LYS A 186 7.10 -2.31 -12.16
CA LYS A 186 5.97 -1.60 -12.77
C LYS A 186 5.70 -2.12 -14.18
N LEU A 187 4.48 -2.59 -14.40
CA LEU A 187 3.98 -3.05 -15.70
C LEU A 187 3.27 -1.92 -16.45
N LYS A 188 2.54 -1.08 -15.72
CA LYS A 188 1.74 0.01 -16.29
C LYS A 188 1.71 1.20 -15.34
N GLN A 189 1.95 2.39 -15.90
CA GLN A 189 1.78 3.66 -15.19
C GLN A 189 0.30 4.04 -15.14
N PHE A 190 -0.15 4.53 -13.98
CA PHE A 190 -1.43 5.21 -13.85
C PHE A 190 -1.19 6.71 -13.68
N ASN A 191 -2.02 7.51 -14.35
CA ASN A 191 -1.97 8.98 -14.31
C ASN A 191 -3.12 9.51 -13.46
#